data_AF-A0A9N9JJ68-F1
#
_entry.id   AF-A0A9N9JJ68-F1
#
_cell.length_a   1.000
_cell.length_b   1.000
_cell.length_c   1.000
_cell.angle_alpha   90.00
_cell.angle_beta   90.00
_cell.angle_gamma   90.00
#
_symmetry.space_group_name_H-M   'P 1'
#
loop_
_entity.id
_entity.type
_entity.pdbx_description
1 polymer ?
#
loop_
_entity_poly.entity_id
_entity_poly.type
_entity_poly.pdbx_seq_one_letter_code
_entity_poly.pdbx_strand_id
1 'polypeptide(L)'
;IINENPLVITNESVKTIIYRKRRFFNNVYDLAKIFIPIKDAIIKLESRNATLADCYFLLISLRNAIHKMPKEIYKHFHQHAIKVFNSRFEEFEFDKYL
;
A
#
# COMPACT_ATOMS: atom_id res chain seq x y z
N ILE A 1 -6.88 21.00 10.10
CA ILE A 1 -6.36 22.12 9.26
C ILE A 1 -7.48 22.92 8.57
N ILE A 2 -8.13 22.44 7.50
CA ILE A 2 -9.10 23.29 6.74
C ILE A 2 -10.42 23.52 7.50
N ASN A 3 -10.89 22.52 8.26
CA ASN A 3 -12.07 22.68 9.12
C ASN A 3 -11.79 23.51 10.38
N GLU A 4 -10.52 23.65 10.76
CA GLU A 4 -10.08 24.39 11.96
C GLU A 4 -9.70 25.83 11.62
N ASN A 5 -9.26 26.09 10.38
CA ASN A 5 -8.99 27.43 9.87
C ASN A 5 -9.33 27.52 8.37
N PRO A 6 -10.60 27.78 8.02
CA PRO A 6 -11.06 27.79 6.62
C PRO A 6 -10.49 28.94 5.78
N LEU A 7 -9.84 29.93 6.42
CA LEU A 7 -9.23 31.09 5.75
C LEU A 7 -7.76 30.86 5.37
N VAL A 8 -7.13 29.77 5.83
CA VAL A 8 -5.71 29.46 5.50
C VAL A 8 -5.47 29.32 4.00
N ILE A 9 -6.46 28.82 3.26
CA ILE A 9 -6.39 28.72 1.80
C ILE A 9 -7.28 29.81 1.24
N THR A 10 -6.70 30.85 0.66
CA THR A 10 -7.45 31.99 0.11
C THR A 10 -7.81 31.83 -1.37
N ASN A 11 -7.14 30.93 -2.08
CA ASN A 11 -7.38 30.69 -3.50
C ASN A 11 -8.59 29.77 -3.72
N GLU A 12 -9.65 30.29 -4.35
CA GLU A 12 -10.90 29.57 -4.60
C GLU A 12 -10.77 28.35 -5.54
N SER A 13 -9.86 28.42 -6.52
CA SER A 13 -9.56 27.27 -7.39
C SER A 13 -8.93 26.13 -6.60
N VAL A 14 -8.00 26.46 -5.68
CA VAL A 14 -7.36 25.48 -4.79
C VAL A 14 -8.37 24.89 -3.80
N LYS A 15 -9.24 25.71 -3.20
CA LYS A 15 -10.34 25.22 -2.35
C LYS A 15 -11.22 24.22 -3.12
N THR A 16 -11.64 24.58 -4.33
CA THR A 16 -12.49 23.72 -5.17
C THR A 16 -11.84 22.37 -5.44
N ILE A 17 -10.53 22.34 -5.74
CA ILE A 17 -9.76 21.11 -5.93
C ILE A 17 -9.75 20.29 -4.65
N ILE A 18 -9.43 20.88 -3.51
CA ILE A 18 -9.31 20.13 -2.24
C ILE A 18 -10.67 19.58 -1.79
N TYR A 19 -11.74 20.38 -1.88
CA TYR A 19 -13.08 19.95 -1.47
C TYR A 19 -13.68 18.94 -2.44
N ARG A 20 -13.63 19.20 -3.76
CA ARG A 20 -14.30 18.35 -4.76
C ARG A 20 -13.45 17.15 -5.18
N LYS A 21 -12.12 17.25 -5.16
CA LYS A 21 -11.20 16.14 -5.49
C LYS A 21 -10.57 15.51 -4.26
N ARG A 22 -11.14 15.69 -3.06
CA ARG A 22 -10.67 15.03 -1.83
C ARG A 22 -10.52 13.52 -1.98
N ARG A 23 -11.43 12.90 -2.74
CA ARG A 23 -11.39 11.47 -3.06
C ARG A 23 -10.10 11.09 -3.80
N PHE A 24 -9.63 11.91 -4.74
CA PHE A 24 -8.36 11.64 -5.44
C PHE A 24 -7.19 11.60 -4.45
N PHE A 25 -7.08 12.60 -3.56
CA PHE A 25 -5.99 12.64 -2.58
C PHE A 25 -6.08 11.50 -1.57
N ASN A 26 -7.28 11.14 -1.11
CA ASN A 26 -7.48 9.97 -0.24
C ASN A 26 -7.08 8.68 -0.96
N ASN A 27 -7.43 8.53 -2.24
CA ASN A 27 -7.01 7.37 -3.04
C ASN A 27 -5.50 7.27 -3.18
N VAL A 28 -4.82 8.39 -3.48
CA VAL A 28 -3.35 8.43 -3.56
C VAL A 28 -2.73 8.12 -2.21
N TYR A 29 -3.29 8.65 -1.12
CA TYR A 29 -2.81 8.39 0.24
C TYR A 29 -2.95 6.91 0.63
N ASP A 30 -4.08 6.29 0.33
CA ASP A 30 -4.30 4.85 0.58
C ASP A 30 -3.36 3.99 -0.28
N LEU A 31 -3.13 4.36 -1.54
CA LEU A 31 -2.15 3.68 -2.41
C LEU A 31 -0.72 3.80 -1.86
N ALA A 32 -0.34 4.99 -1.38
CA ALA A 32 1.00 5.22 -0.82
C ALA A 32 1.30 4.30 0.37
N LYS A 33 0.31 4.01 1.21
CA LYS A 33 0.45 3.07 2.35
C LYS A 33 0.82 1.65 1.92
N ILE A 34 0.54 1.26 0.68
CA ILE A 34 0.88 -0.05 0.11
C ILE A 34 2.25 0.02 -0.56
N PHE A 35 2.56 1.13 -1.25
CA PHE A 35 3.84 1.30 -1.89
C PHE A 35 5.01 1.41 -0.93
N ILE A 36 4.80 1.99 0.27
CA ILE A 36 5.85 2.10 1.30
C ILE A 36 6.43 0.70 1.65
N PRO A 37 5.65 -0.28 2.12
CA PRO A 37 6.19 -1.61 2.44
C PRO A 37 6.76 -2.34 1.22
N ILE A 38 6.26 -2.08 0.00
CA ILE A 38 6.86 -2.63 -1.23
C ILE A 38 8.26 -2.05 -1.46
N LYS A 39 8.40 -0.73 -1.36
CA LYS A 39 9.69 -0.05 -1.52
C LYS A 39 10.68 -0.52 -0.47
N ASP A 40 10.26 -0.59 0.79
CA ASP A 40 11.11 -1.01 1.90
C ASP A 40 11.53 -2.49 1.74
N ALA A 41 10.65 -3.34 1.21
CA ALA A 41 10.98 -4.71 0.86
C ALA A 41 12.05 -4.79 -0.23
N ILE A 42 11.91 -4.03 -1.32
CA ILE A 42 12.88 -3.99 -2.42
C ILE A 42 14.26 -3.57 -1.89
N ILE A 43 14.34 -2.46 -1.16
CA ILE A 43 15.60 -1.94 -0.60
C ILE A 43 16.26 -2.99 0.30
N LYS A 44 15.48 -3.67 1.14
CA LYS A 44 16.00 -4.68 2.06
C LYS A 44 16.49 -5.92 1.31
N LEU A 45 15.76 -6.38 0.30
CA LEU A 45 16.11 -7.58 -0.48
C LEU A 45 17.28 -7.36 -1.44
N GLU A 46 17.45 -6.15 -1.96
CA GLU A 46 18.61 -5.78 -2.77
C GLU A 46 19.89 -5.59 -1.94
N SER A 47 19.77 -5.52 -0.61
CA SER A 47 20.92 -5.43 0.26
C SER A 47 21.73 -6.73 0.25
N ARG A 48 23.07 -6.63 0.26
CA ARG A 48 23.96 -7.81 0.28
C ARG A 48 23.80 -8.72 1.51
N ASN A 49 23.09 -8.23 2.53
CA ASN A 49 22.90 -8.91 3.81
C ASN A 49 21.45 -9.41 4.00
N ALA A 50 20.63 -9.40 2.94
CA ALA A 50 19.28 -9.93 3.02
C ALA A 50 19.31 -11.44 3.31
N THR A 51 18.54 -11.86 4.31
CA THR A 51 18.36 -13.27 4.66
C THR A 51 17.00 -13.78 4.18
N LEU A 52 16.85 -15.10 4.10
CA LEU A 52 15.55 -15.72 3.81
C LEU A 52 14.49 -15.33 4.87
N ALA A 53 14.90 -15.16 6.13
CA ALA A 53 14.01 -14.68 7.19
C ALA A 53 13.50 -13.25 6.92
N ASP A 54 14.36 -12.36 6.39
CA ASP A 54 13.94 -11.03 5.95
C ASP A 54 12.90 -11.13 4.84
N CYS A 55 13.06 -12.03 3.86
CA CYS A 55 12.06 -12.27 2.82
C CYS A 55 10.69 -12.61 3.41
N TYR A 56 10.62 -13.57 4.34
CA TYR A 56 9.36 -13.96 4.98
C TYR A 56 8.72 -12.83 5.78
N PHE A 57 9.52 -12.07 6.54
CA PHE A 57 9.02 -10.93 7.29
C PHE A 57 8.41 -9.85 6.38
N LEU A 58 9.04 -9.60 5.24
CA LEU A 58 8.55 -8.65 4.23
C LEU A 58 7.27 -9.15 3.56
N LEU A 59 7.16 -10.45 3.25
CA LEU A 59 5.93 -11.04 2.72
C LEU A 59 4.75 -10.89 3.69
N ILE A 60 4.97 -11.16 4.99
CA ILE A 60 3.94 -10.95 6.04
C ILE A 60 3.54 -9.46 6.11
N SER A 61 4.52 -8.57 6.05
CA SER A 61 4.29 -7.11 6.08
C SER A 61 3.46 -6.65 4.88
N LEU A 62 3.75 -7.16 3.68
CA LEU A 62 2.99 -6.89 2.46
C LEU A 62 1.56 -7.40 2.54
N ARG A 63 1.36 -8.64 3.01
CA ARG A 63 0.02 -9.21 3.24
C ARG A 63 -0.81 -8.34 4.20
N ASN A 64 -0.19 -7.89 5.29
CA ASN A 64 -0.83 -7.00 6.26
C ASN A 64 -1.20 -5.65 5.65
N ALA A 65 -0.35 -5.07 4.79
CA ALA A 65 -0.64 -3.82 4.10
C ALA A 65 -1.85 -3.96 3.14
N ILE A 66 -1.91 -5.06 2.38
CA ILE A 66 -3.04 -5.38 1.50
C ILE A 66 -4.33 -5.55 2.32
N HIS A 67 -4.26 -6.25 3.46
CA HIS A 67 -5.42 -6.50 4.32
C HIS A 67 -5.99 -5.22 4.95
N LYS A 68 -5.13 -4.26 5.31
CA LYS A 68 -5.53 -2.97 5.90
C LYS A 68 -6.18 -2.00 4.89
N MET A 69 -6.18 -2.32 3.60
CA MET A 69 -6.85 -1.48 2.61
C MET A 69 -8.37 -1.45 2.83
N PRO A 70 -9.04 -0.32 2.56
CA PRO A 70 -10.50 -0.25 2.53
C PRO A 70 -11.07 -1.13 1.40
N LYS A 71 -11.40 -2.38 1.72
CA LYS A 71 -11.86 -3.40 0.76
C LYS A 71 -13.09 -2.97 -0.04
N GLU A 72 -14.02 -2.26 0.60
CA GLU A 72 -15.24 -1.78 -0.07
C GLU A 72 -14.96 -0.69 -1.11
N ILE A 73 -13.93 0.14 -0.88
CA ILE A 73 -13.55 1.24 -1.80
C ILE A 73 -12.70 0.71 -2.96
N TYR A 74 -11.78 -0.23 -2.66
CA TYR A 74 -10.78 -0.72 -3.62
C TYR A 74 -10.96 -2.21 -3.95
N LYS A 75 -12.20 -2.70 -4.01
CA LYS A 75 -12.52 -4.13 -4.13
C LYS A 75 -11.72 -4.86 -5.21
N HIS A 76 -11.70 -4.32 -6.43
CA HIS A 76 -10.99 -4.94 -7.55
C HIS A 76 -9.49 -4.97 -7.35
N PHE A 77 -8.90 -3.87 -6.87
CA PHE A 77 -7.48 -3.81 -6.57
C PHE A 77 -7.10 -4.77 -5.44
N HIS A 78 -7.89 -4.82 -4.37
CA HIS A 78 -7.65 -5.70 -3.23
C HIS A 78 -7.71 -7.17 -3.65
N GLN A 79 -8.71 -7.57 -4.44
CA GLN A 79 -8.79 -8.93 -5.00
C GLN A 79 -7.60 -9.26 -5.89
N HIS A 80 -7.20 -8.33 -6.75
CA HIS A 80 -6.03 -8.50 -7.61
C HIS A 80 -4.74 -8.64 -6.79
N ALA A 81 -4.53 -7.78 -5.79
CA ALA A 81 -3.36 -7.81 -4.92
C ALA A 81 -3.26 -9.11 -4.13
N ILE A 82 -4.37 -9.62 -3.58
CA ILE A 82 -4.41 -10.93 -2.92
C ILE A 82 -4.04 -12.04 -3.89
N LYS A 83 -4.61 -12.05 -5.10
CA LYS A 83 -4.32 -13.07 -6.11
C LYS A 83 -2.84 -13.10 -6.47
N VAL A 84 -2.25 -11.92 -6.73
CA VAL A 84 -0.82 -11.80 -7.05
C VAL A 84 0.03 -12.22 -5.86
N PHE A 85 -0.31 -11.78 -4.64
CA PHE A 85 0.41 -12.15 -3.43
C PHE A 85 0.43 -13.68 -3.24
N ASN A 86 -0.73 -14.34 -3.30
CA ASN A 86 -0.83 -15.79 -3.11
C ASN A 86 -0.02 -16.55 -4.15
N SER A 87 -0.14 -16.19 -5.43
CA SER A 87 0.62 -16.83 -6.52
C SER A 87 2.14 -16.71 -6.31
N ARG A 88 2.62 -15.60 -5.74
CA ARG A 88 4.04 -15.43 -5.41
C ARG A 88 4.43 -16.15 -4.13
N PHE A 89 3.53 -16.21 -3.15
CA PHE A 89 3.77 -16.91 -1.89
C PHE A 89 3.93 -18.42 -2.09
N GLU A 90 3.18 -19.01 -3.03
CA GLU A 90 3.32 -20.42 -3.44
C GLU A 90 4.73 -20.75 -3.95
N GLU A 91 5.47 -19.78 -4.52
CA GLU A 91 6.87 -19.98 -4.94
C GLU A 91 7.82 -20.21 -3.73
N PHE A 92 7.40 -19.81 -2.52
CA PHE A 92 8.13 -20.00 -1.25
C PHE A 92 7.61 -21.18 -0.43
N GLU A 93 6.56 -21.88 -0.88
CA GLU A 93 6.11 -23.14 -0.27
C GLU A 93 7.03 -24.26 -0.73
N PHE A 94 8.11 -24.48 0.04
CA PHE A 94 9.11 -25.52 -0.21
C PHE A 94 8.62 -26.96 0.05
N ASP A 95 7.35 -27.14 0.44
CA ASP A 95 6.70 -28.45 0.66
C ASP A 95 6.52 -29.27 -0.65
N LYS A 96 6.98 -28.77 -1.79
CA LYS A 96 7.07 -29.58 -3.01
C LYS A 96 8.24 -30.58 -3.00
N TYR A 97 9.15 -30.48 -2.03
CA TYR A 97 10.37 -31.30 -1.93
C TYR A 97 10.58 -31.93 -0.54
N LEU A 98 9.58 -31.88 0.34
CA LEU A 98 9.46 -32.72 1.55
C LEU A 98 8.47 -33.85 1.28
#